data_AF-A0A939G0B7-F1
#
_entry.id   AF-A0A939G0B7-F1
#
_cell.length_a   1.000
_cell.length_b   1.000
_cell.length_c   1.000
_cell.angle_alpha   90.00
_cell.angle_beta   90.00
_cell.angle_gamma   90.00
#
_symmetry.space_group_name_H-M   'P 1'
#
loop_
_entity.id
_entity.type
_entity.pdbx_description
1 polymer ?
#
loop_
_entity_poly.entity_id
_entity_poly.type
_entity_poly.pdbx_seq_one_letter_code
_entity_poly.pdbx_strand_id
1 'polypeptide(L)'
;MTLNAKPMAAACLRLSLSLPLAATFAACVAGSAGAAQVTLPITTPPKDATPDIAQYLEICSAGMKNVPEAGKIAMAKGWKIPKADQSGMAGGAAASGMFTATKGDGSFVTITRVPFPHVTATSCQMVLSKKPQDFDPAVMTQIDGVVGGAPMPGLAGNKASLWSFVDDTGQVVTMTAIPAGGTRFVLTMGRAELTKLGKDAGAKPAG
;
A
#
# COMPACT_ATOMS: atom_id res chain seq x y z
N MET A 1 -29.67 36.10 42.13
CA MET A 1 -29.57 35.45 43.45
C MET A 1 -30.01 34.00 43.26
N THR A 2 -29.13 33.00 43.30
CA THR A 2 -28.46 32.38 44.48
C THR A 2 -29.45 31.65 45.39
N LEU A 3 -29.26 30.39 45.82
CA LEU A 3 -28.25 29.33 45.60
C LEU A 3 -28.99 27.97 45.78
N ASN A 4 -28.84 26.96 44.92
CA ASN A 4 -27.84 25.87 45.01
C ASN A 4 -27.83 25.06 46.33
N ALA A 5 -28.31 23.81 46.28
CA ALA A 5 -27.83 22.69 47.11
C ALA A 5 -28.20 21.32 46.47
N LYS A 6 -27.36 20.30 46.72
CA LYS A 6 -27.45 18.86 46.35
C LYS A 6 -26.87 18.05 47.55
N PRO A 7 -26.81 16.69 47.60
CA PRO A 7 -27.07 15.67 46.57
C PRO A 7 -28.34 14.82 46.94
N MET A 8 -28.49 13.48 46.94
CA MET A 8 -27.63 12.30 46.68
C MET A 8 -28.44 11.00 46.44
N ALA A 9 -27.73 9.91 46.14
CA ALA A 9 -28.06 8.49 46.36
C ALA A 9 -29.10 7.75 45.49
N ALA A 10 -28.56 6.96 44.54
CA ALA A 10 -28.90 5.58 44.18
C ALA A 10 -30.37 5.10 43.99
N ALA A 11 -30.70 4.69 42.76
CA ALA A 11 -31.20 3.34 42.43
C ALA A 11 -31.26 3.11 40.91
N CYS A 12 -31.31 1.85 40.46
CA CYS A 12 -31.57 1.49 39.06
C CYS A 12 -33.07 1.55 38.73
N LEU A 13 -33.44 2.18 37.60
CA LEU A 13 -34.43 1.59 36.68
C LEU A 13 -34.34 2.21 35.28
N ARG A 14 -34.66 1.42 34.25
CA ARG A 14 -35.01 1.96 32.93
C ARG A 14 -36.46 2.42 32.97
N LEU A 15 -36.70 3.72 32.78
CA LEU A 15 -38.00 4.22 32.35
C LEU A 15 -37.80 5.24 31.24
N SER A 16 -38.65 5.19 30.21
CA SER A 16 -38.62 6.09 29.07
C SER A 16 -39.33 7.40 29.39
N LEU A 17 -38.65 8.53 29.21
CA LEU A 17 -39.28 9.86 29.11
C LEU A 17 -38.84 10.54 27.81
N SER A 18 -39.70 11.39 27.26
CA SER A 18 -39.59 11.92 25.89
C SER A 18 -39.42 13.45 25.86
N LEU A 19 -38.51 13.90 24.99
CA LEU A 19 -38.37 15.29 24.49
C LEU A 19 -37.92 16.35 25.54
N PRO A 20 -37.42 17.53 25.10
CA PRO A 20 -36.48 17.78 24.00
C PRO A 20 -35.32 18.75 24.42
N LEU A 21 -34.60 19.27 23.42
CA LEU A 21 -33.68 20.42 23.45
C LEU A 21 -32.29 20.29 24.12
N ALA A 22 -31.28 20.24 23.22
CA ALA A 22 -30.13 21.13 23.21
C ALA A 22 -29.29 21.31 24.50
N ALA A 23 -28.40 20.34 24.75
CA ALA A 23 -27.07 20.61 25.30
C ALA A 23 -26.04 19.83 24.48
N THR A 24 -25.15 20.55 23.78
CA THR A 24 -23.98 20.08 23.02
C THR A 24 -23.83 18.56 22.87
N PHE A 25 -24.12 18.05 21.67
CA PHE A 25 -23.22 17.04 21.10
C PHE A 25 -21.84 17.69 21.02
N ALA A 26 -21.02 17.48 22.05
CA ALA A 26 -19.58 17.61 21.93
C ALA A 26 -19.18 16.50 20.95
N ALA A 27 -19.16 16.85 19.68
CA ALA A 27 -18.70 15.95 18.65
C ALA A 27 -17.30 15.50 19.06
N CYS A 28 -17.10 14.18 19.16
CA CYS A 28 -15.80 13.63 18.88
C CYS A 28 -15.51 13.90 17.40
N VAL A 29 -15.13 15.15 17.10
CA VAL A 29 -14.07 15.42 16.16
C VAL A 29 -12.84 14.74 16.76
N ALA A 30 -12.81 13.42 16.61
CA ALA A 30 -11.57 12.67 16.60
C ALA A 30 -10.79 13.31 15.46
N GLY A 31 -9.93 14.26 15.83
CA GLY A 31 -9.07 14.92 14.87
C GLY A 31 -8.35 13.81 14.15
N SER A 32 -8.54 13.73 12.84
CA SER A 32 -7.73 12.89 11.97
C SER A 32 -6.31 13.46 12.04
N ALA A 33 -5.58 13.07 13.10
CA ALA A 33 -4.16 13.27 13.22
C ALA A 33 -3.58 12.68 11.94
N GLY A 34 -3.14 13.57 11.05
CA GLY A 34 -3.00 13.23 9.64
C GLY A 34 -2.08 12.03 9.51
N ALA A 35 -2.64 10.89 9.07
CA ALA A 35 -1.85 9.70 8.84
C ALA A 35 -0.72 10.09 7.89
N ALA A 36 0.53 9.93 8.34
CA ALA A 36 1.68 10.51 7.65
C ALA A 36 1.68 10.03 6.19
N GLN A 37 1.59 10.98 5.26
CA GLN A 37 1.45 10.64 3.84
C GLN A 37 2.81 10.21 3.29
N VAL A 38 2.87 8.98 2.78
CA VAL A 38 4.09 8.44 2.21
C VAL A 38 4.30 9.08 0.84
N THR A 39 5.36 9.89 0.73
CA THR A 39 5.73 10.49 -0.56
C THR A 39 6.25 9.40 -1.50
N LEU A 40 5.63 9.28 -2.69
CA LEU A 40 6.12 8.38 -3.74
C LEU A 40 6.90 9.16 -4.82
N PRO A 41 8.05 8.67 -5.30
CA PRO A 41 8.68 7.38 -4.96
C PRO A 41 9.37 7.33 -3.59
N ILE A 42 9.37 6.15 -2.99
CA ILE A 42 10.11 5.80 -1.76
C ILE A 42 11.57 5.59 -2.16
N THR A 43 12.36 6.67 -2.13
CA THR A 43 13.79 6.67 -2.49
C THR A 43 14.72 6.40 -1.31
N THR A 44 14.23 6.55 -0.08
CA THR A 44 14.97 6.24 1.15
C THR A 44 14.40 4.94 1.75
N PRO A 45 15.09 3.79 1.60
CA PRO A 45 14.63 2.54 2.17
C PRO A 45 14.86 2.51 3.70
N PRO A 46 14.17 1.61 4.43
CA PRO A 46 14.46 1.28 5.83
C PRO A 46 15.94 0.98 6.06
N LYS A 47 16.45 1.31 7.25
CA LYS A 47 17.88 1.20 7.59
C LYS A 47 18.42 -0.23 7.43
N ASP A 48 17.57 -1.20 7.75
CA ASP A 48 17.91 -2.63 7.76
C ASP A 48 17.33 -3.35 6.52
N ALA A 49 16.89 -2.62 5.49
CA ALA A 49 16.36 -3.20 4.26
C ALA A 49 17.47 -3.86 3.42
N THR A 50 17.25 -5.13 3.07
CA THR A 50 18.13 -5.85 2.14
C THR A 50 18.12 -5.19 0.74
N PRO A 51 19.14 -5.41 -0.09
CA PRO A 51 19.21 -4.82 -1.43
C PRO A 51 17.98 -5.10 -2.31
N ASP A 52 17.34 -6.26 -2.18
CA ASP A 52 16.12 -6.57 -2.93
C ASP A 52 14.87 -5.86 -2.38
N ILE A 53 14.77 -5.63 -1.06
CA ILE A 53 13.69 -4.82 -0.47
C ILE A 53 13.85 -3.36 -0.88
N ALA A 54 15.07 -2.81 -0.85
CA ALA A 54 15.36 -1.46 -1.31
C ALA A 54 15.05 -1.29 -2.82
N GLN A 55 15.46 -2.25 -3.67
CA GLN A 55 15.11 -2.24 -5.09
C GLN A 55 13.59 -2.35 -5.32
N TYR A 56 12.89 -3.20 -4.56
CA TYR A 56 11.43 -3.32 -4.64
C TYR A 56 10.74 -1.99 -4.30
N LEU A 57 11.10 -1.37 -3.17
CA LEU A 57 10.49 -0.10 -2.75
C LEU A 57 10.69 0.98 -3.82
N GLU A 58 11.93 1.19 -4.28
CA GLU A 58 12.25 2.25 -5.25
C GLU A 58 11.62 2.02 -6.63
N ILE A 59 11.70 0.78 -7.18
CA ILE A 59 11.13 0.44 -8.49
C ILE A 59 9.60 0.47 -8.43
N CYS A 60 8.98 -0.19 -7.45
CA CYS A 60 7.53 -0.30 -7.41
C CYS A 60 6.84 1.02 -7.03
N SER A 61 7.40 1.80 -6.10
CA SER A 61 6.80 3.09 -5.69
C SER A 61 6.82 4.13 -6.81
N ALA A 62 7.90 4.19 -7.60
CA ALA A 62 7.91 4.97 -8.83
C ALA A 62 6.85 4.43 -9.81
N GLY A 63 6.74 3.11 -9.93
CA GLY A 63 5.79 2.44 -10.82
C GLY A 63 4.33 2.77 -10.53
N MET A 64 3.98 3.00 -9.25
CA MET A 64 2.63 3.38 -8.80
C MET A 64 2.13 4.72 -9.38
N LYS A 65 3.05 5.60 -9.79
CA LYS A 65 2.74 6.87 -10.49
C LYS A 65 3.17 6.85 -11.97
N ASN A 66 4.33 6.27 -12.28
CA ASN A 66 5.01 6.42 -13.57
C ASN A 66 5.74 5.13 -13.99
N VAL A 67 5.05 4.27 -14.76
CA VAL A 67 5.60 2.97 -15.23
C VAL A 67 6.89 3.13 -16.09
N PRO A 68 6.99 4.08 -17.04
CA PRO A 68 8.24 4.38 -17.73
C PRO A 68 9.42 4.77 -16.83
N GLU A 69 9.18 5.45 -15.71
CA GLU A 69 10.24 5.86 -14.76
C GLU A 69 10.74 4.69 -13.93
N ALA A 70 9.83 3.86 -13.41
CA ALA A 70 10.19 2.58 -12.79
C ALA A 70 11.01 1.68 -13.72
N GLY A 71 10.71 1.69 -15.02
CA GLY A 71 11.52 1.00 -16.03
C GLY A 71 12.96 1.51 -16.10
N LYS A 72 13.17 2.83 -16.05
CA LYS A 72 14.53 3.44 -16.00
C LYS A 72 15.26 3.04 -14.72
N ILE A 73 14.59 3.13 -13.57
CA ILE A 73 15.13 2.78 -12.25
C ILE A 73 15.54 1.30 -12.21
N ALA A 74 14.70 0.40 -12.72
CA ALA A 74 15.01 -1.04 -12.83
C ALA A 74 16.22 -1.30 -13.75
N MET A 75 16.28 -0.68 -14.93
CA MET A 75 17.42 -0.83 -15.84
C MET A 75 18.73 -0.30 -15.23
N ALA A 76 18.70 0.83 -14.51
CA ALA A 76 19.85 1.35 -13.77
C ALA A 76 20.33 0.39 -12.65
N LYS A 77 19.42 -0.43 -12.11
CA LYS A 77 19.68 -1.49 -11.11
C LYS A 77 20.02 -2.85 -11.74
N GLY A 78 20.34 -2.88 -13.04
CA GLY A 78 20.81 -4.09 -13.74
C GLY A 78 19.71 -5.06 -14.18
N TRP A 79 18.43 -4.73 -14.01
CA TRP A 79 17.31 -5.51 -14.56
C TRP A 79 17.25 -5.32 -16.09
N LYS A 80 16.99 -6.40 -16.83
CA LYS A 80 17.00 -6.41 -18.30
C LYS A 80 15.61 -6.71 -18.84
N ILE A 81 15.16 -5.98 -19.85
CA ILE A 81 13.91 -6.33 -20.53
C ILE A 81 14.10 -7.71 -21.19
N PRO A 82 13.23 -8.71 -20.94
CA PRO A 82 13.34 -10.01 -21.59
C PRO A 82 13.17 -9.83 -23.11
N LYS A 83 13.96 -10.58 -23.88
CA LYS A 83 13.79 -10.61 -25.34
C LYS A 83 12.42 -11.22 -25.69
N ALA A 84 11.82 -10.77 -26.78
CA ALA A 84 10.47 -11.16 -27.21
C ALA A 84 10.29 -12.66 -27.53
N ASP A 85 11.38 -13.42 -27.65
CA ASP A 85 11.45 -14.85 -27.88
C ASP A 85 11.60 -15.70 -26.59
N GLN A 86 12.05 -15.11 -25.47
CA GLN A 86 12.52 -15.87 -24.31
C GLN A 86 11.49 -16.10 -23.18
N SER A 87 10.32 -15.47 -23.23
CA SER A 87 9.26 -15.70 -22.25
C SER A 87 7.90 -15.27 -22.78
N GLY A 88 6.82 -15.96 -22.38
CA GLY A 88 5.43 -15.55 -22.65
C GLY A 88 4.96 -14.27 -21.94
N MET A 89 5.89 -13.48 -21.39
CA MET A 89 5.65 -12.13 -20.90
C MET A 89 6.10 -11.15 -22.00
N ALA A 90 5.21 -10.25 -22.43
CA ALA A 90 5.52 -9.30 -23.50
C ALA A 90 6.76 -8.44 -23.15
N GLY A 91 7.81 -8.55 -23.97
CA GLY A 91 9.10 -7.89 -23.76
C GLY A 91 9.05 -6.39 -24.00
N GLY A 92 8.66 -5.64 -22.98
CA GLY A 92 8.81 -4.17 -22.91
C GLY A 92 7.74 -3.38 -23.64
N ALA A 93 6.69 -2.95 -22.91
CA ALA A 93 5.67 -2.03 -23.41
C ALA A 93 5.34 -0.93 -22.39
N ALA A 94 6.37 -0.29 -21.81
CA ALA A 94 6.16 0.72 -20.75
C ALA A 94 5.26 1.89 -21.21
N ALA A 95 5.19 2.15 -22.52
CA ALA A 95 4.28 3.11 -23.15
C ALA A 95 2.79 2.69 -23.16
N SER A 96 2.47 1.39 -23.05
CA SER A 96 1.09 0.89 -22.87
C SER A 96 0.72 0.66 -21.40
N GLY A 97 1.58 1.09 -20.46
CA GLY A 97 1.39 0.89 -19.03
C GLY A 97 1.87 -0.47 -18.50
N MET A 98 2.61 -1.26 -19.29
CA MET A 98 3.16 -2.55 -18.85
C MET A 98 4.70 -2.60 -18.98
N PHE A 99 5.40 -2.70 -17.86
CA PHE A 99 6.85 -2.91 -17.82
C PHE A 99 7.17 -4.30 -17.27
N THR A 100 8.10 -5.01 -17.91
CA THR A 100 8.60 -6.31 -17.43
C THR A 100 10.12 -6.35 -17.61
N ALA A 101 10.85 -6.79 -16.58
CA ALA A 101 12.28 -7.02 -16.64
C ALA A 101 12.73 -8.20 -15.76
N THR A 102 13.88 -8.79 -16.09
CA THR A 102 14.47 -9.96 -15.43
C THR A 102 15.90 -9.70 -14.94
N LYS A 103 16.30 -10.41 -13.89
CA LYS A 103 17.70 -10.58 -13.47
C LYS A 103 18.21 -11.94 -13.97
N GLY A 104 19.55 -12.11 -14.00
CA GLY A 104 20.20 -13.33 -14.49
C GLY A 104 20.05 -14.56 -13.58
N ASP A 105 19.52 -14.38 -12.37
CA ASP A 105 19.17 -15.40 -11.39
C ASP A 105 17.76 -16.00 -11.61
N GLY A 106 17.03 -15.53 -12.62
CA GLY A 106 15.64 -15.90 -12.88
C GLY A 106 14.60 -15.12 -12.05
N SER A 107 15.01 -14.12 -11.27
CA SER A 107 14.10 -13.17 -10.64
C SER A 107 13.51 -12.22 -11.71
N PHE A 108 12.26 -11.79 -11.54
CA PHE A 108 11.60 -10.88 -12.48
C PHE A 108 10.76 -9.82 -11.77
N VAL A 109 10.58 -8.67 -12.41
CA VAL A 109 9.69 -7.60 -11.96
C VAL A 109 8.73 -7.26 -13.10
N THR A 110 7.44 -7.20 -12.78
CA THR A 110 6.37 -6.83 -13.70
C THR A 110 5.54 -5.71 -13.08
N ILE A 111 5.26 -4.67 -13.85
CA ILE A 111 4.43 -3.52 -13.47
C ILE A 111 3.32 -3.42 -14.50
N THR A 112 2.06 -3.42 -14.06
CA THR A 112 0.88 -3.36 -14.93
C THR A 112 -0.09 -2.29 -14.43
N ARG A 113 -0.41 -1.35 -15.32
CA ARG A 113 -1.34 -0.24 -15.10
C ARG A 113 -2.58 -0.42 -15.98
N VAL A 114 -3.71 -0.71 -15.37
CA VAL A 114 -5.00 -0.98 -16.03
C VAL A 114 -5.94 0.21 -15.82
N PRO A 115 -6.29 0.96 -16.89
CA PRO A 115 -7.28 2.03 -16.80
C PRO A 115 -8.70 1.47 -16.90
N PHE A 116 -9.49 1.64 -15.83
CA PHE A 116 -10.96 1.51 -15.86
C PHE A 116 -11.59 2.92 -15.88
N PRO A 117 -12.86 3.09 -16.29
CA PRO A 117 -13.46 4.42 -16.47
C PRO A 117 -13.36 5.35 -15.25
N HIS A 118 -13.56 4.81 -14.04
CA HIS A 118 -13.54 5.58 -12.78
C HIS A 118 -12.26 5.43 -11.96
N VAL A 119 -11.44 4.39 -12.22
CA VAL A 119 -10.25 4.03 -11.43
C VAL A 119 -9.12 3.57 -12.36
N THR A 120 -7.92 4.09 -12.18
CA THR A 120 -6.71 3.44 -12.74
C THR A 120 -6.08 2.57 -11.66
N ALA A 121 -6.01 1.26 -11.89
CA ALA A 121 -5.34 0.33 -11.00
C ALA A 121 -3.90 0.14 -11.48
N THR A 122 -2.93 0.36 -10.60
CA THR A 122 -1.51 0.09 -10.88
C THR A 122 -0.99 -0.96 -9.91
N SER A 123 -0.28 -1.96 -10.45
CA SER A 123 0.29 -3.07 -9.70
C SER A 123 1.75 -3.24 -10.10
N CYS A 124 2.60 -3.59 -9.13
CA CYS A 124 3.98 -3.99 -9.30
C CYS A 124 4.18 -5.32 -8.56
N GLN A 125 4.78 -6.29 -9.22
CA GLN A 125 5.10 -7.60 -8.65
C GLN A 125 6.57 -7.89 -8.93
N MET A 126 7.37 -8.00 -7.87
CA MET A 126 8.74 -8.47 -7.92
C MET A 126 8.80 -9.91 -7.39
N VAL A 127 9.23 -10.84 -8.21
CA VAL A 127 9.42 -12.25 -7.87
C VAL A 127 10.90 -12.54 -7.78
N LEU A 128 11.36 -12.87 -6.57
CA LEU A 128 12.71 -13.34 -6.30
C LEU A 128 12.74 -14.87 -6.52
N SER A 129 13.67 -15.35 -7.35
CA SER A 129 13.81 -16.79 -7.65
C SER A 129 14.24 -17.60 -6.41
N LYS A 130 14.98 -16.95 -5.51
CA LYS A 130 15.39 -17.45 -4.20
C LYS A 130 15.25 -16.33 -3.16
N LYS A 131 14.58 -16.61 -2.04
CA LYS A 131 14.58 -15.72 -0.87
C LYS A 131 16.02 -15.53 -0.35
N PRO A 132 16.53 -14.29 -0.20
CA PRO A 132 17.78 -14.03 0.52
C PRO A 132 17.70 -14.49 1.99
N GLN A 133 18.84 -14.84 2.60
CA GLN A 133 18.87 -15.39 3.97
C GLN A 133 18.55 -14.33 5.02
N ASP A 134 19.01 -13.11 4.77
CA ASP A 134 18.83 -11.85 5.50
C ASP A 134 17.47 -11.17 5.23
N PHE A 135 16.65 -11.71 4.32
CA PHE A 135 15.38 -11.06 3.94
C PHE A 135 14.35 -11.14 5.07
N ASP A 136 14.14 -10.02 5.73
CA ASP A 136 13.01 -9.74 6.61
C ASP A 136 12.17 -8.59 6.03
N PRO A 137 10.91 -8.81 5.60
CA PRO A 137 10.06 -7.75 5.11
C PRO A 137 9.43 -6.90 6.24
N ALA A 138 9.55 -7.29 7.53
CA ALA A 138 9.02 -6.51 8.65
C ALA A 138 9.60 -5.08 8.72
N VAL A 139 10.81 -4.87 8.17
CA VAL A 139 11.45 -3.56 8.01
C VAL A 139 10.58 -2.52 7.29
N MET A 140 9.56 -2.91 6.52
CA MET A 140 8.60 -1.98 5.92
C MET A 140 7.82 -1.17 6.97
N THR A 141 7.71 -1.65 8.21
CA THR A 141 7.12 -0.88 9.34
C THR A 141 8.01 0.25 9.85
N GLN A 142 9.27 0.35 9.40
CA GLN A 142 10.16 1.49 9.71
C GLN A 142 9.89 2.71 8.80
N ILE A 143 9.08 2.56 7.75
CA ILE A 143 8.70 3.66 6.85
C ILE A 143 7.57 4.44 7.55
N ASP A 144 7.80 5.72 7.84
CA ASP A 144 6.77 6.57 8.43
C ASP A 144 5.52 6.61 7.53
N GLY A 145 4.33 6.62 8.15
CA GLY A 145 3.05 6.49 7.45
C GLY A 145 2.62 5.06 7.07
N VAL A 146 3.51 4.06 7.15
CA VAL A 146 3.18 2.67 6.80
C VAL A 146 2.63 1.89 7.99
N VAL A 147 1.41 1.35 7.84
CA VAL A 147 0.75 0.51 8.84
C VAL A 147 0.64 -0.95 8.36
N GLY A 148 0.72 -1.90 9.28
CA GLY A 148 0.59 -3.33 8.99
C GLY A 148 1.76 -4.17 9.51
N GLY A 149 2.19 -5.16 8.74
CA GLY A 149 3.22 -6.14 9.11
C GLY A 149 2.68 -7.42 9.74
N ALA A 150 1.37 -7.47 10.05
CA ALA A 150 0.73 -8.68 10.57
C ALA A 150 0.79 -9.84 9.55
N PRO A 151 1.04 -11.08 9.99
CA PRO A 151 0.94 -12.25 9.13
C PRO A 151 -0.53 -12.52 8.77
N MET A 152 -0.81 -12.68 7.47
CA MET A 152 -2.16 -12.96 6.97
C MET A 152 -2.55 -14.42 7.25
N PRO A 153 -3.61 -14.69 8.04
CA PRO A 153 -4.09 -16.05 8.28
C PRO A 153 -4.56 -16.70 6.98
N GLY A 154 -4.27 -18.00 6.81
CA GLY A 154 -4.72 -18.78 5.66
C GLY A 154 -3.91 -18.60 4.36
N LEU A 155 -3.11 -17.54 4.23
CA LEU A 155 -2.19 -17.36 3.11
C LEU A 155 -0.78 -17.89 3.43
N ALA A 156 -0.32 -18.82 2.58
CA ALA A 156 1.05 -19.34 2.55
C ALA A 156 1.65 -19.72 3.93
N GLY A 157 0.83 -20.30 4.83
CA GLY A 157 1.26 -20.84 6.12
C GLY A 157 1.69 -19.78 7.14
N ASN A 158 0.91 -18.69 7.27
CA ASN A 158 1.13 -17.56 8.19
C ASN A 158 2.49 -16.85 8.00
N LYS A 159 3.07 -16.96 6.78
CA LYS A 159 4.34 -16.31 6.38
C LYS A 159 4.15 -15.26 5.29
N ALA A 160 2.90 -15.00 4.90
CA ALA A 160 2.54 -13.87 4.06
C ALA A 160 2.23 -12.66 4.95
N SER A 161 2.76 -11.47 4.62
CA SER A 161 2.55 -10.23 5.37
C SER A 161 1.95 -9.13 4.48
N LEU A 162 1.20 -8.22 5.10
CA LEU A 162 0.49 -7.12 4.43
C LEU A 162 0.78 -5.79 5.13
N TRP A 163 1.00 -4.74 4.34
CA TRP A 163 1.06 -3.34 4.78
C TRP A 163 0.17 -2.48 3.89
N SER A 164 -0.20 -1.31 4.40
CA SER A 164 -0.88 -0.25 3.65
C SER A 164 -0.45 1.12 4.13
N PHE A 165 -0.63 2.12 3.27
CA PHE A 165 -0.44 3.53 3.59
C PHE A 165 -1.29 4.41 2.66
N VAL A 166 -1.39 5.70 2.98
CA VAL A 166 -1.95 6.72 2.10
C VAL A 166 -0.79 7.53 1.50
N ASP A 167 -0.79 7.71 0.18
CA ASP A 167 0.26 8.47 -0.50
C ASP A 167 0.03 9.99 -0.47
N ASP A 168 1.02 10.75 -0.95
CA ASP A 168 0.97 12.21 -1.13
C ASP A 168 -0.10 12.70 -2.12
N THR A 169 -0.85 11.79 -2.77
CA THR A 169 -2.02 12.08 -3.61
C THR A 169 -3.33 11.63 -2.98
N GLY A 170 -3.31 11.24 -1.70
CA GLY A 170 -4.47 10.76 -0.93
C GLY A 170 -5.00 9.40 -1.39
N GLN A 171 -4.23 8.61 -2.14
CA GLN A 171 -4.64 7.28 -2.60
C GLN A 171 -4.05 6.19 -1.69
N VAL A 172 -4.82 5.13 -1.46
CA VAL A 172 -4.34 3.97 -0.70
C VAL A 172 -3.39 3.14 -1.56
N VAL A 173 -2.24 2.83 -0.98
CA VAL A 173 -1.28 1.86 -1.50
C VAL A 173 -1.21 0.67 -0.55
N THR A 174 -1.14 -0.53 -1.10
CA THR A 174 -0.91 -1.78 -0.36
C THR A 174 0.41 -2.40 -0.77
N MET A 175 1.07 -3.07 0.17
CA MET A 175 2.27 -3.87 -0.06
C MET A 175 2.05 -5.27 0.51
N THR A 176 2.47 -6.32 -0.20
CA THR A 176 2.51 -7.69 0.35
C THR A 176 3.86 -8.34 0.16
N ALA A 177 4.18 -9.26 1.07
CA ALA A 177 5.35 -10.13 1.03
C ALA A 177 4.85 -11.58 1.20
N ILE A 178 5.01 -12.43 0.18
CA ILE A 178 4.39 -13.76 0.10
C ILE A 178 5.43 -14.81 -0.35
N PRO A 179 5.69 -15.89 0.41
CA PRO A 179 6.52 -16.99 -0.06
C PRO A 179 5.77 -17.81 -1.14
N ALA A 180 6.39 -17.99 -2.30
CA ALA A 180 5.77 -18.54 -3.51
C ALA A 180 5.90 -20.08 -3.66
N GLY A 181 6.22 -20.77 -2.56
CA GLY A 181 6.60 -22.19 -2.58
C GLY A 181 8.06 -22.41 -3.01
N GLY A 182 8.63 -23.53 -2.57
CA GLY A 182 10.06 -23.81 -2.75
C GLY A 182 10.94 -22.70 -2.17
N THR A 183 11.87 -22.18 -2.97
CA THR A 183 12.74 -21.06 -2.59
C THR A 183 12.18 -19.69 -2.95
N ARG A 184 11.09 -19.60 -3.73
CA ARG A 184 10.66 -18.35 -4.36
C ARG A 184 9.96 -17.42 -3.37
N PHE A 185 10.10 -16.11 -3.60
CA PHE A 185 9.45 -15.08 -2.79
C PHE A 185 8.86 -14.00 -3.68
N VAL A 186 7.67 -13.50 -3.34
CA VAL A 186 6.96 -12.47 -4.09
C VAL A 186 6.76 -11.25 -3.21
N LEU A 187 7.08 -10.08 -3.78
CA LEU A 187 6.74 -8.78 -3.25
C LEU A 187 5.74 -8.13 -4.21
N THR A 188 4.61 -7.63 -3.71
CA THR A 188 3.63 -6.89 -4.53
C THR A 188 3.39 -5.50 -3.96
N MET A 189 3.24 -4.49 -4.82
CA MET A 189 2.75 -3.16 -4.45
C MET A 189 1.55 -2.83 -5.35
N GLY A 190 0.46 -2.35 -4.78
CA GLY A 190 -0.77 -2.01 -5.51
C GLY A 190 -1.31 -0.64 -5.10
N ARG A 191 -1.67 0.19 -6.08
CA ARG A 191 -2.29 1.50 -5.90
C ARG A 191 -3.50 1.62 -6.83
N ALA A 192 -4.63 2.05 -6.27
CA ALA A 192 -5.80 2.42 -7.06
C ALA A 192 -5.98 3.94 -6.98
N GLU A 193 -6.09 4.62 -8.12
CA GLU A 193 -6.34 6.07 -8.15
C GLU A 193 -7.62 6.41 -8.91
N LEU A 194 -8.40 7.36 -8.38
CA LEU A 194 -9.59 7.85 -9.07
C LEU A 194 -9.19 8.62 -10.35
N THR A 195 -9.81 8.25 -11.47
CA THR A 195 -9.76 9.06 -12.70
C THR A 195 -10.52 10.37 -12.50
N LYS A 196 -10.42 11.32 -13.45
CA LYS A 196 -11.30 12.49 -13.44
C LYS A 196 -12.78 12.08 -13.40
N LEU A 197 -13.21 11.12 -14.22
CA LEU A 197 -14.59 10.62 -14.23
C LEU A 197 -15.00 9.94 -12.90
N GLY A 198 -14.06 9.34 -12.17
CA GLY A 198 -14.31 8.86 -10.80
C GLY A 198 -14.61 10.01 -9.83
N LYS A 199 -13.78 11.06 -9.85
CA LYS A 199 -13.92 12.25 -8.99
C LYS A 199 -15.17 13.05 -9.33
N ASP A 200 -15.43 13.27 -10.62
CA ASP A 200 -16.61 13.99 -11.12
C ASP A 200 -17.93 13.23 -10.79
N ALA A 201 -17.88 11.90 -10.67
CA ALA A 201 -18.99 11.06 -10.19
C ALA A 201 -19.14 11.04 -8.65
N GLY A 202 -18.39 11.86 -7.91
CA GLY A 202 -18.45 11.97 -6.46
C GLY A 202 -17.77 10.84 -5.68
N ALA A 203 -17.01 9.96 -6.34
CA ALA A 203 -16.23 8.95 -5.64
C ALA A 203 -15.12 9.60 -4.80
N LYS A 204 -14.87 9.03 -3.62
CA LYS A 204 -13.78 9.42 -2.72
C LYS A 204 -12.64 8.40 -2.81
N PRO A 205 -11.38 8.79 -2.52
CA PRO A 205 -10.31 7.83 -2.28
C PRO A 205 -10.68 6.86 -1.15
N ALA A 206 -10.02 5.71 -1.08
CA ALA A 206 -10.34 4.62 -0.16
C ALA A 206 -9.77 4.82 1.27
N GLY A 207 -9.53 6.06 1.70
CA GLY A 207 -8.93 6.44 2.99
C GLY A 207 -9.56 7.71 3.56
#